data_AF-A0A7G7L6W7-F1
#
_entry.id   AF-A0A7G7L6W7-F1
#
_cell.length_a   1.000
_cell.length_b   1.000
_cell.length_c   1.000
_cell.angle_alpha   90.00
_cell.angle_beta   90.00
_cell.angle_gamma   90.00
#
_symmetry.space_group_name_H-M   'P 1'
#
loop_
_entity.id
_entity.type
_entity.pdbx_description
1 polymer ?
#
loop_
_entity_poly.entity_id
_entity_poly.type
_entity_poly.pdbx_seq_one_letter_code
_entity_poly.pdbx_strand_id
1 'polypeptide(L)'
;MTRQLLGGTAVALLLVLATGCADAVPGAATAAAGTSRAAGLPATADDLGDLVLADVPSGLPRVPDEELEPPAGPKTVQDVAGYAEDPEREAEVLADYGYRWGWERFWKDDPALTSVFVDQFAGVSGAAAYAADLARNDTEYYGGSPDRDPDDLPAGCSVLTVDAPATDTGLGGPAAFVWCAHGPFTVAVAAVAADPDAALAEAHAATLAQLELLPRG
;
A
#
# COMPACT_ATOMS: atom_id res chain seq x y z
N MET A 1 -1.38 -64.86 33.27
CA MET A 1 -2.38 -65.83 32.79
C MET A 1 -3.28 -65.10 31.79
N THR A 2 -3.65 -65.51 30.58
CA THR A 2 -3.28 -66.60 29.66
C THR A 2 -4.00 -66.25 28.34
N ARG A 3 -3.28 -66.30 27.21
CA ARG A 3 -3.67 -66.58 25.80
C ARG A 3 -4.99 -66.08 25.17
N GLN A 4 -4.80 -65.34 24.07
CA GLN A 4 -5.28 -65.55 22.68
C GLN A 4 -6.36 -66.63 22.39
N LEU A 5 -7.29 -66.36 21.44
CA LEU A 5 -7.28 -66.83 20.03
C LEU A 5 -8.59 -66.49 19.26
N LEU A 6 -8.43 -65.82 18.10
CA LEU A 6 -8.95 -66.03 16.73
C LEU A 6 -10.44 -66.26 16.37
N GLY A 7 -10.82 -65.58 15.27
CA GLY A 7 -11.79 -66.00 14.23
C GLY A 7 -13.00 -65.06 14.10
N GLY A 8 -13.40 -64.47 12.97
CA GLY A 8 -13.02 -64.55 11.56
C GLY A 8 -14.25 -64.17 10.71
N THR A 9 -14.05 -63.36 9.67
CA THR A 9 -14.89 -63.13 8.45
C THR A 9 -16.17 -62.27 8.48
N ALA A 10 -15.98 -60.99 8.10
CA ALA A 10 -16.62 -60.19 7.03
C ALA A 10 -18.12 -60.33 6.66
N VAL A 11 -18.86 -59.20 6.73
CA VAL A 11 -19.77 -58.68 5.67
C VAL A 11 -19.72 -57.14 5.68
N ALA A 12 -19.73 -56.54 4.50
CA ALA A 12 -19.39 -55.16 4.17
C ALA A 12 -20.61 -54.23 3.92
N LEU A 13 -20.30 -52.98 3.50
CA LEU A 13 -21.13 -51.90 2.91
C LEU A 13 -21.75 -50.89 3.91
N LEU A 14 -21.69 -49.56 3.76
CA LEU A 14 -21.32 -48.66 2.66
C LEU A 14 -20.75 -47.35 3.25
N LEU A 15 -19.57 -46.92 2.81
CA LEU A 15 -19.08 -45.54 2.92
C LEU A 15 -19.45 -44.81 1.64
N VAL A 16 -20.31 -43.79 1.75
CA VAL A 16 -20.67 -42.92 0.63
C VAL A 16 -19.51 -41.97 0.36
N LEU A 17 -18.77 -42.27 -0.72
CA LEU A 17 -17.79 -41.39 -1.33
C LEU A 17 -18.54 -40.35 -2.17
N ALA A 18 -18.54 -39.09 -1.73
CA ALA A 18 -18.84 -37.96 -2.61
C ALA A 18 -17.57 -37.59 -3.38
N THR A 19 -17.23 -38.37 -4.41
CA THR A 19 -16.30 -37.94 -5.45
C THR A 19 -17.04 -36.98 -6.37
N GLY A 20 -17.00 -35.70 -6.04
CA GLY A 20 -17.31 -34.64 -6.99
C GLY A 20 -16.18 -34.59 -8.02
N CYS A 21 -16.41 -35.21 -9.17
CA CYS A 21 -15.59 -35.03 -10.36
C CYS A 21 -15.71 -33.57 -10.80
N ALA A 22 -14.68 -32.77 -10.57
CA ALA A 22 -14.48 -31.55 -11.34
C ALA A 22 -13.82 -31.98 -12.66
N ASP A 23 -14.53 -31.81 -13.78
CA ASP A 23 -13.92 -31.88 -15.09
C ASP A 23 -12.79 -30.85 -15.17
N ALA A 24 -11.57 -31.32 -15.42
CA ALA A 24 -10.45 -30.45 -15.69
C ALA A 24 -10.69 -29.75 -17.04
N VAL A 25 -11.14 -28.50 -17.00
CA VAL A 25 -11.21 -27.64 -18.17
C VAL A 25 -9.80 -27.49 -18.73
N PRO A 26 -9.52 -27.82 -20.00
CA PRO A 26 -8.27 -27.50 -20.66
C PRO A 26 -8.23 -25.98 -20.88
N GLY A 27 -7.89 -25.24 -19.83
CA GLY A 27 -7.43 -23.88 -19.90
C GLY A 27 -6.06 -23.88 -19.25
N ALA A 28 -5.01 -23.55 -20.01
CA ALA A 28 -3.78 -23.16 -19.35
C ALA A 28 -4.14 -22.04 -18.36
N ALA A 29 -3.69 -22.15 -17.12
CA ALA A 29 -3.74 -21.03 -16.20
C ALA A 29 -2.93 -19.91 -16.85
N THR A 30 -3.59 -19.02 -17.59
CA THR A 30 -3.03 -17.74 -17.96
C THR A 30 -2.91 -17.02 -16.63
N ALA A 31 -1.70 -17.05 -16.05
CA ALA A 31 -1.29 -16.01 -15.14
C ALA A 31 -1.69 -14.70 -15.82
N ALA A 32 -2.56 -13.91 -15.18
CA ALA A 32 -2.72 -12.54 -15.60
C ALA A 32 -1.30 -11.98 -15.73
N ALA A 33 -1.02 -11.31 -16.84
CA ALA A 33 0.24 -10.61 -17.04
C ALA A 33 0.27 -9.40 -16.09
N GLY A 34 0.28 -9.65 -14.78
CA GLY A 34 0.86 -8.76 -13.81
C GLY A 34 2.37 -8.91 -13.96
N THR A 35 3.06 -7.81 -14.17
CA THR A 35 4.51 -7.67 -14.38
C THR A 35 5.37 -8.16 -13.20
N SER A 36 4.76 -8.75 -12.17
CA SER A 36 5.41 -9.14 -10.92
C SER A 36 5.97 -10.58 -10.93
N ARG A 37 6.83 -10.90 -11.90
CA ARG A 37 7.66 -12.12 -11.81
C ARG A 37 9.04 -11.91 -12.42
N ALA A 38 10.04 -11.87 -11.53
CA ALA A 38 11.51 -11.98 -11.72
C ALA A 38 12.37 -10.71 -11.63
N ALA A 39 11.81 -9.51 -11.46
CA ALA A 39 12.61 -8.38 -10.99
C ALA A 39 12.80 -8.51 -9.47
N GLY A 40 14.05 -8.46 -8.99
CA GLY A 40 14.32 -8.37 -7.55
C GLY A 40 13.73 -7.08 -6.97
N LEU A 41 13.82 -6.91 -5.65
CA LEU A 41 13.46 -5.63 -5.04
C LEU A 41 14.32 -4.49 -5.63
N PRO A 42 13.78 -3.26 -5.75
CA PRO A 42 14.54 -2.09 -6.17
C PRO A 42 15.82 -1.95 -5.33
N ALA A 43 16.94 -1.69 -6.01
CA ALA A 43 18.25 -1.59 -5.37
C ALA A 43 18.64 -0.14 -5.07
N THR A 44 17.97 0.82 -5.72
CA THR A 44 18.19 2.26 -5.60
C THR A 44 16.85 3.01 -5.54
N ALA A 45 16.89 4.28 -5.16
CA ALA A 45 15.72 5.15 -5.21
C ALA A 45 15.20 5.33 -6.66
N ASP A 46 16.08 5.44 -7.65
CA ASP A 46 15.70 5.56 -9.06
C ASP A 46 14.96 4.30 -9.56
N ASP A 47 15.43 3.11 -9.18
CA ASP A 47 14.72 1.85 -9.48
C ASP A 47 13.31 1.82 -8.84
N LEU A 48 13.11 2.50 -7.71
CA LEU A 48 11.80 2.63 -7.06
C LEU A 48 10.91 3.59 -7.84
N GLY A 49 11.47 4.67 -8.39
CA GLY A 49 10.74 5.65 -9.21
C GLY A 49 10.12 5.08 -10.49
N ASP A 50 10.73 4.04 -11.06
CA ASP A 50 10.18 3.27 -12.18
C ASP A 50 8.92 2.47 -11.81
N LEU A 51 8.69 2.25 -10.51
CA LEU A 51 7.51 1.55 -9.98
C LEU A 51 6.44 2.49 -9.45
N VAL A 52 6.67 3.81 -9.46
CA VAL A 52 5.64 4.79 -9.09
C VAL A 52 4.76 5.09 -10.30
N LEU A 53 3.45 5.24 -10.07
CA LEU A 53 2.46 5.57 -11.11
C LEU A 53 2.94 6.70 -12.00
N ALA A 54 2.79 6.56 -13.32
CA ALA A 54 3.09 7.63 -14.27
C ALA A 54 1.94 8.64 -14.37
N ASP A 55 0.70 8.13 -14.35
CA ASP A 55 -0.55 8.87 -14.44
C ASP A 55 -1.49 8.42 -13.32
N VAL A 56 -2.30 9.34 -12.81
CA VAL A 56 -3.33 9.06 -11.82
C VAL A 56 -4.71 8.88 -12.47
N PRO A 57 -5.65 8.15 -11.83
CA PRO A 57 -6.97 7.86 -12.41
C PRO A 57 -7.78 9.10 -12.80
N SER A 58 -7.66 10.20 -12.05
CA SER A 58 -8.30 11.48 -12.35
C SER A 58 -7.81 12.14 -13.65
N GLY A 59 -6.67 11.71 -14.18
CA GLY A 59 -6.03 12.31 -15.36
C GLY A 59 -5.44 13.70 -15.08
N LEU A 60 -5.22 14.06 -13.81
CA LEU A 60 -4.51 15.28 -13.44
C LEU A 60 -3.13 15.30 -14.10
N PRO A 61 -2.65 16.46 -14.57
CA PRO A 61 -1.34 16.55 -15.18
C PRO A 61 -0.26 16.38 -14.12
N ARG A 62 0.80 15.63 -14.47
CA ARG A 62 1.96 15.44 -13.60
C ARG A 62 2.68 16.77 -13.38
N VAL A 63 3.04 17.05 -12.13
CA VAL A 63 3.96 18.14 -11.76
C VAL A 63 5.41 17.63 -11.88
N PRO A 64 6.31 18.33 -12.58
CA PRO A 64 7.74 17.98 -12.58
C PRO A 64 8.31 18.02 -11.16
N ASP A 65 9.14 17.04 -10.80
CA ASP A 65 9.57 16.84 -9.41
C ASP A 65 10.40 18.02 -8.90
N GLU A 66 11.16 18.66 -9.78
CA GLU A 66 12.02 19.83 -9.52
C GLU A 66 11.25 21.16 -9.38
N GLU A 67 9.97 21.19 -9.76
CA GLU A 67 9.12 22.38 -9.61
C GLU A 67 8.47 22.48 -8.22
N LEU A 68 8.62 21.43 -7.39
CA LEU A 68 8.15 21.38 -6.01
C LEU A 68 9.23 21.86 -5.04
N GLU A 69 8.79 22.45 -3.92
CA GLU A 69 9.66 22.89 -2.83
C GLU A 69 9.12 22.31 -1.51
N PRO A 70 9.83 21.35 -0.88
CA PRO A 70 11.05 20.70 -1.37
C PRO A 70 10.80 19.85 -2.63
N PRO A 71 11.83 19.57 -3.46
CA PRO A 71 11.67 18.74 -4.65
C PRO A 71 11.11 17.35 -4.31
N ALA A 72 10.24 16.82 -5.17
CA ALA A 72 9.76 15.45 -5.08
C ALA A 72 10.80 14.46 -5.64
N GLY A 73 10.36 13.32 -6.19
CA GLY A 73 11.25 12.33 -6.77
C GLY A 73 11.94 11.45 -5.71
N PRO A 74 13.20 11.02 -5.93
CA PRO A 74 13.88 10.08 -5.06
C PRO A 74 14.16 10.68 -3.68
N LYS A 75 14.00 9.88 -2.63
CA LYS A 75 14.25 10.25 -1.24
C LYS A 75 15.23 9.30 -0.58
N THR A 76 16.26 9.87 0.01
CA THR A 76 17.12 9.20 0.99
C THR A 76 16.50 9.26 2.39
N VAL A 77 17.09 8.54 3.35
CA VAL A 77 16.72 8.67 4.77
C VAL A 77 16.81 10.13 5.24
N GLN A 78 17.85 10.85 4.81
CA GLN A 78 18.08 12.23 5.23
C GLN A 78 17.04 13.19 4.65
N ASP A 79 16.56 12.93 3.43
CA ASP A 79 15.52 13.76 2.81
C ASP A 79 14.20 13.63 3.57
N VAL A 80 13.78 12.40 3.90
CA VAL A 80 12.55 12.16 4.67
C VAL A 80 12.69 12.66 6.11
N ALA A 81 13.82 12.36 6.77
CA ALA A 81 14.09 12.84 8.11
C ALA A 81 14.10 14.37 8.20
N GLY A 82 14.51 15.04 7.11
CA GLY A 82 14.52 16.50 7.01
C GLY A 82 13.14 17.16 7.14
N TYR A 83 12.05 16.40 7.03
CA TYR A 83 10.69 16.91 7.27
C TYR A 83 10.32 17.01 8.75
N ALA A 84 11.04 16.33 9.63
CA ALA A 84 10.79 16.38 11.07
C ALA A 84 11.42 17.62 11.73
N GLU A 85 10.89 18.00 12.89
CA GLU A 85 11.47 19.06 13.72
C GLU A 85 12.88 18.70 14.23
N ASP A 86 13.15 17.41 14.43
CA ASP A 86 14.45 16.86 14.81
C ASP A 86 14.90 15.79 13.78
N PRO A 87 15.58 16.20 12.69
CA PRO A 87 15.99 15.29 11.62
C PRO A 87 16.99 14.21 12.05
N GLU A 88 17.85 14.49 13.04
CA GLU A 88 18.79 13.48 13.52
C GLU A 88 18.04 12.35 14.23
N ARG A 89 17.08 12.71 15.08
CA ARG A 89 16.22 11.73 15.75
C ARG A 89 15.34 10.98 14.76
N GLU A 90 14.75 11.66 13.78
CA GLU A 90 13.90 11.00 12.79
C GLU A 90 14.67 10.01 11.92
N ALA A 91 15.93 10.34 11.55
CA ALA A 91 16.78 9.40 10.84
C ALA A 91 17.07 8.11 11.64
N GLU A 92 17.20 8.20 12.97
CA GLU A 92 17.30 7.01 13.84
C GLU A 92 16.02 6.18 13.82
N VAL A 93 14.85 6.82 13.89
CA VAL A 93 13.54 6.16 13.85
C VAL A 93 13.32 5.45 12.50
N LEU A 94 13.64 6.11 11.38
CA LEU A 94 13.59 5.51 10.05
C LEU A 94 14.55 4.31 9.93
N ALA A 95 15.74 4.40 10.53
CA ALA A 95 16.68 3.28 10.57
C ALA A 95 16.14 2.09 11.39
N ASP A 96 15.40 2.33 12.48
CA ASP A 96 14.74 1.29 13.28
C ASP A 96 13.62 0.57 12.49
N TYR A 97 12.91 1.29 11.61
CA TYR A 97 12.01 0.66 10.63
C TYR A 97 12.77 -0.11 9.53
N GLY A 98 14.07 0.11 9.38
CA GLY A 98 14.86 -0.42 8.28
C GLY A 98 14.55 0.26 6.95
N TYR A 99 14.18 1.54 6.97
CA TYR A 99 13.96 2.35 5.78
C TYR A 99 15.20 2.32 4.87
N ARG A 100 14.98 2.27 3.55
CA ARG A 100 16.05 2.30 2.55
C ARG A 100 15.97 3.56 1.70
N TRP A 101 14.89 3.68 0.94
CA TRP A 101 14.67 4.77 -0.01
C TRP A 101 13.17 5.01 -0.15
N GLY A 102 12.83 6.22 -0.57
CA GLY A 102 11.46 6.62 -0.89
C GLY A 102 11.40 7.27 -2.26
N TRP A 103 10.18 7.44 -2.73
CA TRP A 103 9.89 8.21 -3.92
C TRP A 103 8.57 8.95 -3.75
N GLU A 104 8.55 10.22 -4.15
CA GLU A 104 7.36 11.05 -4.13
C GLU A 104 7.00 11.51 -5.54
N ARG A 105 5.70 11.53 -5.87
CA ARG A 105 5.20 12.08 -7.14
C ARG A 105 3.86 12.77 -6.96
N PHE A 106 3.63 13.82 -7.73
CA PHE A 106 2.45 14.68 -7.62
C PHE A 106 1.81 14.96 -8.98
N TRP A 107 0.49 15.11 -8.97
CA TRP A 107 -0.35 15.53 -10.09
C TRP A 107 -1.31 16.61 -9.59
N LYS A 108 -1.51 17.66 -10.38
CA LYS A 108 -2.19 18.86 -9.89
C LYS A 108 -2.89 19.67 -10.99
N ASP A 109 -4.11 20.10 -10.71
CA ASP A 109 -4.82 21.17 -11.42
C ASP A 109 -5.70 21.91 -10.39
N ASP A 110 -5.22 23.06 -9.93
CA ASP A 110 -5.73 23.74 -8.73
C ASP A 110 -7.27 23.87 -8.71
N PRO A 111 -7.95 23.48 -7.61
CA PRO A 111 -7.41 23.06 -6.31
C PRO A 111 -7.16 21.54 -6.19
N ALA A 112 -7.37 20.77 -7.25
CA ALA A 112 -7.24 19.33 -7.22
C ALA A 112 -5.77 18.90 -7.18
N LEU A 113 -5.48 17.89 -6.38
CA LEU A 113 -4.15 17.34 -6.20
C LEU A 113 -4.24 15.84 -5.92
N THR A 114 -3.30 15.08 -6.45
CA THR A 114 -3.04 13.71 -6.02
C THR A 114 -1.54 13.58 -5.78
N SER A 115 -1.16 12.98 -4.66
CA SER A 115 0.23 12.62 -4.38
C SER A 115 0.33 11.13 -4.07
N VAL A 116 1.43 10.52 -4.50
CA VAL A 116 1.74 9.12 -4.25
C VAL A 116 3.16 9.03 -3.74
N PHE A 117 3.30 8.54 -2.51
CA PHE A 117 4.58 8.27 -1.87
C PHE A 117 4.76 6.76 -1.74
N VAL A 118 5.93 6.28 -2.13
CA VAL A 118 6.31 4.87 -2.00
C VAL A 118 7.63 4.79 -1.26
N ASP A 119 7.62 4.08 -0.13
CA ASP A 119 8.78 3.88 0.72
C ASP A 119 9.17 2.41 0.76
N GLN A 120 10.45 2.11 0.58
CA GLN A 120 10.99 0.75 0.64
C GLN A 120 11.76 0.51 1.93
N PHE A 121 11.52 -0.64 2.54
CA PHE A 121 12.11 -1.08 3.79
C PHE A 121 12.94 -2.36 3.61
N ALA A 122 13.76 -2.67 4.61
CA ALA A 122 14.51 -3.92 4.67
C ALA A 122 13.61 -5.15 4.86
N GLY A 123 12.39 -4.98 5.36
CA GLY A 123 11.45 -6.07 5.56
C GLY A 123 10.02 -5.61 5.83
N VAL A 124 9.11 -6.58 5.80
CA VAL A 124 7.66 -6.38 5.89
C VAL A 124 7.22 -5.71 7.19
N SER A 125 7.84 -6.08 8.32
CA SER A 125 7.47 -5.53 9.63
C SER A 125 7.75 -4.04 9.75
N GLY A 126 8.85 -3.58 9.14
CA GLY A 126 9.23 -2.17 9.12
C GLY A 126 8.25 -1.33 8.33
N ALA A 127 7.92 -1.77 7.11
CA ALA A 127 6.91 -1.14 6.26
C ALA A 127 5.55 -1.07 6.95
N ALA A 128 5.07 -2.19 7.51
CA ALA A 128 3.79 -2.23 8.20
C ALA A 128 3.73 -1.30 9.43
N ALA A 129 4.80 -1.24 10.22
CA ALA A 129 4.86 -0.35 11.37
C ALA A 129 4.88 1.12 10.93
N TYR A 130 5.69 1.46 9.92
CA TYR A 130 5.75 2.82 9.37
C TYR A 130 4.40 3.28 8.80
N ALA A 131 3.71 2.43 8.03
CA ALA A 131 2.38 2.74 7.49
C ALA A 131 1.34 3.01 8.59
N ALA A 132 1.35 2.20 9.65
CA ALA A 132 0.43 2.37 10.78
C ALA A 132 0.74 3.65 11.58
N ASP A 133 2.02 4.00 11.70
CA ASP A 133 2.46 5.21 12.38
C ASP A 133 2.15 6.48 11.57
N LEU A 134 2.35 6.46 10.25
CA LEU A 134 1.90 7.52 9.35
C LEU A 134 0.39 7.75 9.48
N ALA A 135 -0.41 6.68 9.35
CA ALA A 135 -1.87 6.80 9.48
C ALA A 135 -2.28 7.40 10.83
N ARG A 136 -1.59 7.05 11.93
CA ARG A 136 -1.85 7.63 13.25
C ARG A 136 -1.46 9.10 13.32
N ASN A 137 -0.25 9.45 12.87
CA ASN A 137 0.28 10.81 12.96
C ASN A 137 -0.52 11.78 12.08
N ASP A 138 -0.84 11.38 10.85
CA ASP A 138 -1.63 12.19 9.92
C ASP A 138 -3.08 12.35 10.41
N THR A 139 -3.64 11.33 11.06
CA THR A 139 -4.95 11.46 11.73
C THR A 139 -4.92 12.49 12.85
N GLU A 140 -3.85 12.51 13.66
CA GLU A 140 -3.69 13.52 14.71
C GLU A 140 -3.57 14.92 14.11
N TYR A 141 -2.82 15.05 13.01
CA TYR A 141 -2.57 16.32 12.34
C TYR A 141 -3.81 16.88 11.61
N TYR A 142 -4.44 16.10 10.72
CA TYR A 142 -5.60 16.54 9.94
C TYR A 142 -6.91 16.46 10.73
N GLY A 143 -6.93 15.70 11.82
CA GLY A 143 -8.11 15.42 12.62
C GLY A 143 -9.00 14.34 11.98
N GLY A 144 -9.52 13.45 12.82
CA GLY A 144 -10.49 12.44 12.41
C GLY A 144 -10.27 11.09 13.08
N SER A 145 -10.80 10.05 12.46
CA SER A 145 -10.59 8.66 12.88
C SER A 145 -10.53 7.81 11.62
N PRO A 146 -9.37 7.22 11.30
CA PRO A 146 -9.21 6.50 10.05
C PRO A 146 -10.00 5.19 10.12
N ASP A 147 -10.62 4.82 9.01
CA ASP A 147 -11.12 3.47 8.80
C ASP A 147 -9.91 2.55 8.62
N ARG A 148 -9.83 1.50 9.44
CA ARG A 148 -8.71 0.57 9.46
C ARG A 148 -9.18 -0.76 8.90
N ASP A 149 -8.40 -1.32 7.97
CA ASP A 149 -8.77 -2.51 7.20
C ASP A 149 -10.11 -2.34 6.44
N PRO A 150 -10.27 -1.28 5.62
CA PRO A 150 -11.50 -1.10 4.86
C PRO A 150 -11.70 -2.24 3.85
N ASP A 151 -12.95 -2.65 3.65
CA ASP A 151 -13.33 -3.87 2.89
C ASP A 151 -12.85 -3.89 1.43
N ASP A 152 -12.57 -2.71 0.85
CA ASP A 152 -12.23 -2.50 -0.55
C ASP A 152 -10.74 -2.25 -0.79
N LEU A 153 -9.90 -2.33 0.26
CA LEU A 153 -8.45 -2.30 0.17
C LEU A 153 -7.84 -3.57 0.78
N PRO A 154 -6.57 -3.86 0.46
CA PRO A 154 -5.84 -4.94 1.14
C PRO A 154 -5.80 -4.75 2.66
N ALA A 155 -5.76 -5.88 3.38
CA ALA A 155 -5.57 -5.87 4.82
C ALA A 155 -4.25 -5.15 5.20
N GLY A 156 -4.30 -4.38 6.28
CA GLY A 156 -3.22 -3.50 6.73
C GLY A 156 -3.29 -2.08 6.17
N CYS A 157 -4.29 -1.76 5.35
CA CYS A 157 -4.53 -0.40 4.88
C CYS A 157 -5.35 0.42 5.90
N SER A 158 -5.17 1.74 5.90
CA SER A 158 -5.97 2.70 6.64
C SER A 158 -6.39 3.85 5.73
N VAL A 159 -7.60 4.37 5.93
CA VAL A 159 -8.19 5.46 5.13
C VAL A 159 -8.67 6.57 6.04
N LEU A 160 -8.35 7.82 5.71
CA LEU A 160 -8.88 9.01 6.38
C LEU A 160 -9.53 9.94 5.36
N THR A 161 -10.74 10.40 5.63
CA THR A 161 -11.41 11.44 4.85
C THR A 161 -11.57 12.72 5.67
N VAL A 162 -11.27 13.86 5.07
CA VAL A 162 -11.33 15.19 5.68
C VAL A 162 -12.23 16.07 4.83
N ASP A 163 -13.44 16.37 5.31
CA ASP A 163 -14.43 17.16 4.56
C ASP A 163 -14.13 18.66 4.59
N ALA A 164 -13.90 19.20 5.79
CA ALA A 164 -13.58 20.60 6.00
C ALA A 164 -12.20 20.73 6.65
N PRO A 165 -11.10 20.76 5.87
CA PRO A 165 -9.76 20.83 6.44
C PRO A 165 -9.54 22.15 7.20
N ALA A 166 -8.78 22.08 8.30
CA ALA A 166 -8.37 23.29 9.02
C ALA A 166 -7.39 24.11 8.17
N THR A 167 -7.46 25.44 8.26
CA THR A 167 -6.72 26.36 7.37
C THR A 167 -5.20 26.26 7.49
N ASP A 168 -4.71 25.77 8.62
CA ASP A 168 -3.29 25.56 8.93
C ASP A 168 -2.73 24.24 8.40
N THR A 169 -3.57 23.34 7.89
CA THR A 169 -3.15 22.06 7.28
C THR A 169 -2.65 22.19 5.84
N GLY A 170 -2.85 23.34 5.20
CA GLY A 170 -2.43 23.58 3.81
C GLY A 170 -3.29 22.90 2.74
N LEU A 171 -4.33 22.13 3.11
CA LEU A 171 -5.23 21.50 2.15
C LEU A 171 -6.14 22.53 1.46
N GLY A 172 -6.19 22.48 0.13
CA GLY A 172 -6.98 23.40 -0.70
C GLY A 172 -8.49 23.10 -0.76
N GLY A 173 -8.92 21.98 -0.17
CA GLY A 173 -10.30 21.50 -0.20
C GLY A 173 -10.46 20.14 0.49
N PRO A 174 -11.63 19.50 0.37
CA PRO A 174 -11.87 18.15 0.86
C PRO A 174 -10.79 17.16 0.40
N ALA A 175 -10.36 16.29 1.31
CA ALA A 175 -9.24 15.40 1.08
C ALA A 175 -9.52 13.96 1.55
N ALA A 176 -8.80 13.02 0.95
CA ALA A 176 -8.72 11.65 1.41
C ALA A 176 -7.27 11.16 1.39
N PHE A 177 -6.95 10.31 2.35
CA PHE A 177 -5.63 9.74 2.55
C PHE A 177 -5.75 8.23 2.69
N VAL A 178 -4.81 7.50 2.11
CA VAL A 178 -4.70 6.05 2.21
C VAL A 178 -3.27 5.67 2.54
N TRP A 179 -3.07 4.84 3.56
CA TRP A 179 -1.76 4.28 3.91
C TRP A 179 -1.86 2.76 3.91
N CYS A 180 -1.00 2.12 3.14
CA CYS A 180 -0.99 0.66 2.98
C CYS A 180 0.43 0.12 3.10
N ALA A 181 0.55 -1.05 3.73
CA ALA A 181 1.76 -1.86 3.62
C ALA A 181 1.59 -2.94 2.53
N HIS A 182 2.61 -3.15 1.71
CA HIS A 182 2.64 -4.17 0.67
C HIS A 182 4.02 -4.83 0.60
N GLY A 183 4.16 -6.01 1.19
CA GLY A 183 5.49 -6.62 1.31
C GLY A 183 6.45 -5.67 2.05
N PRO A 184 7.66 -5.40 1.53
CA PRO A 184 8.60 -4.46 2.14
C PRO A 184 8.34 -2.99 1.77
N PHE A 185 7.15 -2.64 1.25
CA PHE A 185 6.82 -1.29 0.83
C PHE A 185 5.72 -0.68 1.70
N THR A 186 5.79 0.64 1.91
CA THR A 186 4.67 1.47 2.33
C THR A 186 4.23 2.32 1.15
N VAL A 187 2.92 2.41 0.94
CA VAL A 187 2.30 3.31 -0.04
C VAL A 187 1.42 4.29 0.74
N ALA A 188 1.66 5.57 0.56
CA ALA A 188 0.81 6.64 1.06
C ALA A 188 0.26 7.44 -0.13
N VAL A 189 -1.06 7.58 -0.21
CA VAL A 189 -1.73 8.36 -1.25
C VAL A 189 -2.56 9.44 -0.59
N ALA A 190 -2.44 10.67 -1.06
CA ALA A 190 -3.33 11.76 -0.71
C ALA A 190 -4.04 12.28 -1.96
N ALA A 191 -5.33 12.59 -1.85
CA ALA A 191 -6.09 13.24 -2.90
C ALA A 191 -6.89 14.41 -2.33
N VAL A 192 -6.89 15.53 -3.03
CA VAL A 192 -7.72 16.71 -2.77
C VAL A 192 -8.65 16.90 -3.96
N ALA A 193 -9.94 17.05 -3.70
CA ALA A 193 -10.96 17.18 -4.74
C ALA A 193 -12.05 18.20 -4.35
N ALA A 194 -13.08 18.31 -5.18
CA ALA A 194 -14.20 19.23 -4.95
C ALA A 194 -15.11 18.80 -3.79
N ASP A 195 -15.13 17.51 -3.47
CA ASP A 195 -15.92 16.92 -2.39
C ASP A 195 -15.23 15.66 -1.83
N PRO A 196 -15.60 15.20 -0.62
CA PRO A 196 -14.94 14.08 0.05
C PRO A 196 -15.06 12.74 -0.70
N ASP A 197 -16.19 12.51 -1.38
CA ASP A 197 -16.43 11.25 -2.11
C ASP A 197 -15.53 11.16 -3.33
N ALA A 198 -15.36 12.27 -4.05
CA ALA A 198 -14.43 12.37 -5.18
C ALA A 198 -12.97 12.20 -4.73
N ALA A 199 -12.59 12.81 -3.59
CA ALA A 199 -11.25 12.65 -3.03
C ALA A 199 -10.99 11.19 -2.63
N LEU A 200 -11.94 10.54 -1.96
CA LEU A 200 -11.85 9.14 -1.57
C LEU A 200 -11.73 8.22 -2.78
N ALA A 201 -12.59 8.41 -3.79
CA ALA A 201 -12.57 7.60 -5.00
C ALA A 201 -11.21 7.69 -5.73
N GLU A 202 -10.63 8.89 -5.80
CA GLU A 202 -9.31 9.08 -6.42
C GLU A 202 -8.20 8.42 -5.60
N ALA A 203 -8.16 8.67 -4.29
CA ALA A 203 -7.11 8.11 -3.42
C ALA A 203 -7.16 6.57 -3.40
N HIS A 204 -8.36 6.00 -3.40
CA HIS A 204 -8.59 4.57 -3.46
C HIS A 204 -8.12 3.96 -4.79
N ALA A 205 -8.56 4.53 -5.91
CA ALA A 205 -8.18 4.05 -7.24
C ALA A 205 -6.67 4.17 -7.49
N ALA A 206 -6.06 5.29 -7.07
CA ALA A 206 -4.62 5.50 -7.18
C ALA A 206 -3.83 4.51 -6.30
N THR A 207 -4.33 4.20 -5.09
CA THR A 207 -3.70 3.20 -4.22
C THR A 207 -3.70 1.82 -4.87
N LEU A 208 -4.85 1.35 -5.36
CA LEU A 208 -4.95 0.04 -6.03
C LEU A 208 -4.04 -0.04 -7.27
N ALA A 209 -4.03 1.03 -8.07
CA ALA A 209 -3.16 1.10 -9.25
C ALA A 209 -1.67 1.11 -8.86
N GLN A 210 -1.28 1.82 -7.80
CA GLN A 210 0.09 1.85 -7.31
C GLN A 210 0.53 0.47 -6.77
N LEU A 211 -0.34 -0.23 -6.05
CA LEU A 211 -0.04 -1.55 -5.49
C LEU A 211 0.17 -2.62 -6.58
N GLU A 212 -0.51 -2.53 -7.73
CA GLU A 212 -0.32 -3.43 -8.88
C GLU A 212 1.09 -3.33 -9.49
N LEU A 213 1.76 -2.19 -9.35
CA LEU A 213 3.13 -1.98 -9.86
C LEU A 213 4.21 -2.61 -8.98
N LEU A 214 3.91 -2.85 -7.70
CA LEU A 214 4.92 -3.29 -6.74
C LEU A 214 5.18 -4.81 -6.81
N PRO A 215 6.45 -5.24 -6.63
CA PRO A 215 6.76 -6.65 -6.45
C PRO A 215 6.03 -7.23 -5.23
N ARG A 216 5.40 -8.40 -5.43
CA ARG A 216 4.88 -9.18 -4.30
C ARG A 216 6.06 -9.83 -3.61
N GLY A 217 6.46 -9.27 -2.46
CA GLY A 217 7.56 -9.77 -1.62
C GLY A 217 7.36 -11.18 -1.09
#